data_AF-A0A956VWA9-F1
#
_entry.id   AF-A0A956VWA9-F1
#
_cell.length_a   1.000
_cell.length_b   1.000
_cell.length_c   1.000
_cell.angle_alpha   90.00
_cell.angle_beta   90.00
_cell.angle_gamma   90.00
#
_symmetry.space_group_name_H-M   'P 1'
#
loop_
_entity.id
_entity.type
_entity.pdbx_description
1 polymer ?
#
loop_
_entity_poly.entity_id
_entity_poly.type
_entity_poly.pdbx_seq_one_letter_code
_entity_poly.pdbx_strand_id
1 'polypeptide(L)'
;MSLPPATLTFLGAVGTVTGSRYLLEVSGRRYLIECGLFQGPEAVERRNWEPFPVDARSLDAVVLSHAHIDHSGYLPRLTALGLRAPVFCTEGTALLLGILLPDAGRIQEEDARFAAAHADREGIGPTDPLYTEEDARRALARLRPAAIGAWVVIDDLVSLRFRRAGHILGSAIVELRVDTGNGPQTLVFSGDLGGYQRDVMRDPETVEAADVLVVESTYGDRTQDRSHLREELAAIVHETAARGGVLVIPAFAVGRTQDILYLLRELEDAGRIPALPVFVDSPMATDATEIYCLHHADHNLRVDL
;
A
#
# COMPACT_ATOMS: atom_id res chain seq x y z
N MET A 1 35.47 -2.59 20.24
CA MET A 1 35.16 -2.49 18.80
C MET A 1 34.04 -1.47 18.67
N SER A 2 34.19 -0.45 17.82
CA SER A 2 33.08 0.46 17.50
C SER A 2 31.93 -0.38 16.96
N LEU A 3 30.70 -0.15 17.44
CA LEU A 3 29.53 -0.71 16.78
C LEU A 3 29.55 -0.26 15.30
N PRO A 4 29.15 -1.12 14.36
CA PRO A 4 29.04 -0.72 12.97
C PRO A 4 28.02 0.43 12.85
N PRO A 5 28.26 1.42 11.98
CA PRO A 5 27.36 2.55 11.81
C PRO A 5 25.97 2.08 11.35
N ALA A 6 24.93 2.80 11.75
CA ALA A 6 23.60 2.57 11.23
C ALA A 6 23.59 2.74 9.70
N THR A 7 22.96 1.81 8.98
CA THR A 7 22.94 1.76 7.52
C THR A 7 21.51 1.63 7.02
N LEU A 8 21.12 2.49 6.06
CA LEU A 8 19.86 2.38 5.34
C LEU A 8 20.13 1.93 3.91
N THR A 9 19.72 0.72 3.57
CA THR A 9 19.88 0.12 2.24
C THR A 9 18.57 0.15 1.48
N PHE A 10 18.60 0.66 0.25
CA PHE A 10 17.43 0.70 -0.63
C PHE A 10 17.38 -0.57 -1.47
N LEU A 11 16.39 -1.42 -1.22
CA LEU A 11 16.22 -2.71 -1.90
C LEU A 11 15.22 -2.64 -3.08
N GLY A 12 14.34 -1.65 -3.07
CA GLY A 12 13.36 -1.40 -4.13
C GLY A 12 12.82 0.03 -4.10
N ALA A 13 11.88 0.33 -5.01
CA ALA A 13 11.37 1.69 -5.26
C ALA A 13 12.47 2.76 -5.50
N VAL A 14 13.57 2.37 -6.17
CA VAL A 14 14.62 3.28 -6.65
C VAL A 14 14.72 3.16 -8.16
N GLY A 15 14.50 4.27 -8.87
CA GLY A 15 14.39 4.27 -10.33
C GLY A 15 13.16 3.51 -10.87
N THR A 16 12.21 3.18 -9.99
CA THR A 16 10.93 2.53 -10.29
C THR A 16 9.90 2.93 -9.22
N VAL A 17 8.61 2.79 -9.51
CA VAL A 17 7.51 3.12 -8.57
C VAL A 17 7.26 1.98 -7.59
N THR A 18 7.32 0.73 -8.05
CA THR A 18 6.83 -0.42 -7.28
C THR A 18 7.93 -1.15 -6.52
N GLY A 19 7.51 -2.04 -5.62
CA GLY A 19 8.42 -2.93 -4.88
C GLY A 19 9.16 -2.22 -3.76
N SER A 20 8.49 -1.28 -3.09
CA SER A 20 9.03 -0.50 -1.97
C SER A 20 9.58 -1.41 -0.89
N ARG A 21 10.88 -1.29 -0.61
CA ARG A 21 11.63 -2.06 0.40
C ARG A 21 12.89 -1.30 0.82
N TYR A 22 13.02 -1.05 2.11
CA TYR A 22 14.18 -0.37 2.70
C TYR A 22 14.65 -1.14 3.94
N LEU A 23 15.93 -1.50 3.97
CA LEU A 23 16.52 -2.26 5.07
C LEU A 23 17.34 -1.31 5.95
N LEU A 24 16.89 -1.12 7.19
CA LEU A 24 17.61 -0.40 8.24
C LEU A 24 18.40 -1.42 9.07
N GLU A 25 19.72 -1.25 9.14
CA GLU A 25 20.60 -2.04 10.00
C GLU A 25 21.24 -1.13 11.07
N VAL A 26 21.10 -1.47 12.34
CA VAL A 26 21.72 -0.72 13.45
C VAL A 26 22.16 -1.68 14.55
N SER A 27 23.42 -1.57 14.98
CA SER A 27 23.99 -2.42 16.04
C SER A 27 23.77 -3.93 15.84
N GLY A 28 23.73 -4.39 14.58
CA GLY A 28 23.52 -5.80 14.22
C GLY A 28 22.05 -6.24 14.14
N ARG A 29 21.09 -5.35 14.43
CA ARG A 29 19.65 -5.57 14.23
C ARG A 29 19.18 -5.09 12.87
N ARG A 30 18.10 -5.69 12.36
CA ARG A 30 17.56 -5.44 11.01
C ARG A 30 16.07 -5.16 11.04
N TYR A 31 15.68 -4.01 10.49
CA TYR A 31 14.29 -3.58 10.38
C TYR A 31 13.98 -3.37 8.90
N LEU A 32 12.91 -3.99 8.42
CA LEU A 32 12.46 -3.81 7.05
C LEU A 32 11.31 -2.80 7.02
N ILE A 33 11.49 -1.69 6.30
CA ILE A 33 10.45 -0.71 6.06
C ILE A 33 9.91 -0.96 4.65
N GLU A 34 8.61 -1.19 4.55
CA GLU A 34 7.92 -1.72 3.37
C GLU A 34 8.36 -3.15 2.96
N CYS A 35 7.44 -3.90 2.38
CA CYS A 35 7.66 -5.24 1.87
C CYS A 35 6.89 -5.45 0.56
N GLY A 36 7.14 -4.58 -0.43
CA GLY A 36 6.37 -4.51 -1.66
C GLY A 36 6.72 -5.51 -2.75
N LEU A 37 5.74 -5.89 -3.58
CA LEU A 37 5.99 -6.56 -4.87
C LEU A 37 6.39 -5.55 -5.94
N PHE A 38 7.34 -5.93 -6.78
CA PHE A 38 7.59 -5.25 -8.05
C PHE A 38 6.44 -5.59 -9.02
N GLN A 39 5.80 -4.58 -9.60
CA GLN A 39 4.68 -4.75 -10.55
C GLN A 39 4.98 -3.98 -11.84
N GLY A 40 4.55 -4.51 -12.98
CA GLY A 40 4.69 -3.84 -14.28
C GLY A 40 5.32 -4.73 -15.34
N PRO A 41 6.25 -4.21 -16.18
CA PRO A 41 6.87 -5.03 -17.22
C PRO A 41 7.55 -6.27 -16.63
N GLU A 42 7.55 -7.38 -17.38
CA GLU A 42 8.07 -8.68 -16.93
C GLU A 42 9.48 -8.59 -16.30
N ALA A 43 10.36 -7.76 -16.87
CA ALA A 43 11.72 -7.56 -16.34
C ALA A 43 11.74 -6.99 -14.90
N VAL A 44 10.74 -6.17 -14.54
CA VAL A 44 10.54 -5.63 -13.19
C VAL A 44 9.97 -6.70 -12.27
N GLU A 45 8.95 -7.44 -12.72
CA GLU A 45 8.28 -8.47 -11.92
C GLU A 45 9.19 -9.67 -11.60
N ARG A 46 10.12 -10.02 -12.50
CA ARG A 46 11.13 -11.07 -12.26
C ARG A 46 11.96 -10.82 -11.00
N ARG A 47 12.14 -9.57 -10.58
CA ARG A 47 12.85 -9.22 -9.34
C ARG A 47 12.19 -9.76 -8.08
N ASN A 48 10.90 -10.12 -8.13
CA ASN A 48 10.24 -10.77 -7.01
C ASN A 48 10.75 -12.20 -6.77
N TRP A 49 11.29 -12.85 -7.80
CA TRP A 49 11.80 -14.22 -7.74
C TRP A 49 13.28 -14.31 -7.36
N GLU A 50 13.99 -13.17 -7.36
CA GLU A 50 15.37 -13.11 -6.91
C GLU A 50 15.49 -13.46 -5.42
N PRO A 51 16.62 -14.07 -4.99
CA PRO A 51 16.86 -14.33 -3.59
C PRO A 51 16.77 -13.05 -2.75
N PHE A 52 16.03 -13.11 -1.63
CA PHE A 52 15.99 -11.98 -0.71
C PHE A 52 17.41 -11.70 -0.17
N PRO A 53 17.86 -10.43 -0.11
CA PRO A 53 19.26 -10.10 0.12
C PRO A 53 19.79 -10.42 1.52
N VAL A 54 18.88 -10.73 2.47
CA VAL A 54 19.21 -11.16 3.83
C VAL A 54 18.36 -12.38 4.22
N ASP A 55 18.76 -13.10 5.26
CA ASP A 55 17.91 -14.16 5.82
C ASP A 55 16.65 -13.54 6.43
N ALA A 56 15.46 -13.95 6.00
CA ALA A 56 14.18 -13.48 6.53
C ALA A 56 14.04 -13.70 8.05
N ARG A 57 14.72 -14.73 8.59
CA ARG A 57 14.75 -15.03 10.03
C ARG A 57 15.61 -14.06 10.84
N SER A 58 16.45 -13.28 10.16
CA SER A 58 17.34 -12.29 10.79
C SER A 58 16.70 -10.90 10.92
N LEU A 59 15.48 -10.71 10.42
CA LEU A 59 14.73 -9.47 10.61
C LEU A 59 14.17 -9.43 12.04
N ASP A 60 14.27 -8.28 12.68
CA ASP A 60 13.76 -8.00 14.02
C ASP A 60 12.34 -7.41 13.98
N ALA A 61 12.04 -6.63 12.94
CA ALA A 61 10.68 -6.16 12.64
C ALA A 61 10.48 -5.85 11.15
N VAL A 62 9.22 -5.85 10.72
CA VAL A 62 8.77 -5.26 9.45
C VAL A 62 7.80 -4.13 9.77
N VAL A 63 7.85 -3.03 9.04
CA VAL A 63 6.93 -1.89 9.18
C VAL A 63 6.32 -1.58 7.82
N LEU A 64 5.00 -1.49 7.74
CA LEU A 64 4.25 -1.19 6.52
C LEU A 64 3.55 0.17 6.66
N SER A 65 3.73 1.08 5.70
CA SER A 65 2.99 2.34 5.67
C SER A 65 1.52 2.14 5.33
N HIS A 66 1.22 1.26 4.37
CA HIS A 66 -0.14 1.04 3.89
C HIS A 66 -0.29 -0.31 3.17
N ALA A 67 -1.52 -0.62 2.76
CA ALA A 67 -1.90 -1.96 2.34
C ALA A 67 -1.62 -2.28 0.85
N HIS A 68 -1.25 -1.32 0.00
CA HIS A 68 -1.04 -1.62 -1.42
C HIS A 68 0.03 -2.71 -1.64
N ILE A 69 -0.14 -3.46 -2.73
CA ILE A 69 0.65 -4.66 -3.01
C ILE A 69 2.12 -4.32 -3.32
N ASP A 70 2.39 -3.17 -3.90
CA ASP A 70 3.73 -2.64 -4.12
C ASP A 70 4.41 -2.10 -2.85
N HIS A 71 3.71 -2.13 -1.70
CA HIS A 71 4.23 -1.82 -0.37
C HIS A 71 4.17 -2.99 0.61
N SER A 72 3.26 -3.94 0.42
CA SER A 72 3.01 -5.02 1.39
C SER A 72 3.02 -6.43 0.78
N GLY A 73 2.90 -6.54 -0.54
CA GLY A 73 2.57 -7.78 -1.24
C GLY A 73 3.65 -8.85 -1.21
N TYR A 74 4.88 -8.52 -0.82
CA TYR A 74 5.97 -9.50 -0.66
C TYR A 74 5.97 -10.15 0.72
N LEU A 75 5.18 -9.64 1.67
CA LEU A 75 5.11 -10.17 3.04
C LEU A 75 4.76 -11.68 3.10
N PRO A 76 3.81 -12.22 2.30
CA PRO A 76 3.55 -13.65 2.25
C PRO A 76 4.77 -14.47 1.82
N ARG A 77 5.50 -14.00 0.79
CA ARG A 77 6.75 -14.63 0.34
C ARG A 77 7.82 -14.59 1.43
N LEU A 78 7.98 -13.46 2.10
CA LEU A 78 8.93 -13.33 3.21
C LEU A 78 8.58 -14.27 4.38
N THR A 79 7.28 -14.47 4.64
CA THR A 79 6.77 -15.44 5.62
C THR A 79 7.09 -16.88 5.22
N ALA A 80 6.91 -17.24 3.96
CA ALA A 80 7.31 -18.55 3.43
C ALA A 80 8.83 -18.79 3.53
N LEU A 81 9.64 -17.72 3.39
CA LEU A 81 11.09 -17.75 3.61
C LEU A 81 11.50 -17.81 5.10
N GLY A 82 10.53 -17.81 6.02
CA GLY A 82 10.77 -18.07 7.44
C GLY A 82 10.74 -16.84 8.34
N LEU A 83 10.16 -15.71 7.91
CA LEU A 83 9.94 -14.54 8.77
C LEU A 83 9.25 -14.93 10.10
N ARG A 84 9.83 -14.49 11.22
CA ARG A 84 9.27 -14.67 12.57
C ARG A 84 8.92 -13.37 13.27
N ALA A 85 9.50 -12.27 12.79
CA ALA A 85 9.36 -10.94 13.36
C ALA A 85 7.91 -10.44 13.36
N PRO A 86 7.55 -9.54 14.29
CA PRO A 86 6.31 -8.78 14.21
C PRO A 86 6.30 -7.85 12.98
N VAL A 87 5.10 -7.65 12.43
CA VAL A 87 4.85 -6.74 11.31
C VAL A 87 3.96 -5.60 11.80
N PHE A 88 4.52 -4.41 11.95
CA PHE A 88 3.79 -3.24 12.42
C PHE A 88 3.10 -2.51 11.26
N CYS A 89 1.86 -2.12 11.47
CA CYS A 89 1.06 -1.31 10.57
C CYS A 89 -0.06 -0.62 11.36
N THR A 90 -0.85 0.22 10.73
CA THR A 90 -2.07 0.77 11.35
C THR A 90 -3.21 -0.24 11.35
N GLU A 91 -4.25 0.02 12.14
CA GLU A 91 -5.47 -0.82 12.17
C GLU A 91 -6.15 -0.91 10.79
N GLY A 92 -6.35 0.23 10.12
CA GLY A 92 -6.94 0.26 8.76
C GLY A 92 -6.10 -0.51 7.76
N THR A 93 -4.76 -0.41 7.84
CA THR A 93 -3.87 -1.21 6.98
C THR A 93 -4.01 -2.69 7.27
N ALA A 94 -4.06 -3.12 8.54
CA ALA A 94 -4.20 -4.53 8.90
C ALA A 94 -5.49 -5.15 8.36
N LEU A 95 -6.61 -4.42 8.41
CA LEU A 95 -7.89 -4.89 7.87
C LEU A 95 -7.84 -5.02 6.34
N LEU A 96 -7.30 -4.01 5.65
CA LEU A 96 -7.14 -4.06 4.21
C LEU A 96 -6.22 -5.21 3.78
N LEU A 97 -5.09 -5.43 4.47
CA LEU A 97 -4.21 -6.57 4.19
C LEU A 97 -4.93 -7.92 4.32
N GLY A 98 -5.91 -8.01 5.23
CA GLY A 98 -6.78 -9.17 5.40
C GLY A 98 -7.57 -9.56 4.16
N ILE A 99 -7.78 -8.61 3.24
CA ILE A 99 -8.45 -8.83 1.95
C ILE A 99 -7.43 -8.90 0.81
N LEU A 100 -6.51 -7.93 0.73
CA LEU A 100 -5.61 -7.79 -0.42
C LEU A 100 -4.62 -8.95 -0.54
N LEU A 101 -4.01 -9.40 0.55
CA LEU A 101 -2.97 -10.43 0.46
C LEU A 101 -3.52 -11.81 0.08
N PRO A 102 -4.63 -12.30 0.68
CA PRO A 102 -5.23 -13.57 0.25
C PRO A 102 -5.69 -13.54 -1.20
N ASP A 103 -6.33 -12.45 -1.64
CA ASP A 103 -6.78 -12.32 -3.03
C ASP A 103 -5.61 -12.32 -4.02
N ALA A 104 -4.54 -11.58 -3.71
CA ALA A 104 -3.32 -11.58 -4.52
C ALA A 104 -2.67 -12.97 -4.60
N GLY A 105 -2.73 -13.76 -3.52
CA GLY A 105 -2.27 -15.16 -3.52
C GLY A 105 -3.14 -16.05 -4.41
N ARG A 106 -4.46 -15.92 -4.31
CA ARG A 106 -5.42 -16.66 -5.14
C ARG A 106 -5.25 -16.37 -6.64
N ILE A 107 -5.09 -15.10 -7.01
CA ILE A 107 -4.83 -14.69 -8.40
C ILE A 107 -3.53 -15.32 -8.91
N GLN A 108 -2.46 -15.30 -8.11
CA GLN A 108 -1.20 -15.94 -8.50
C GLN A 108 -1.34 -17.46 -8.67
N GLU A 109 -2.14 -18.12 -7.84
CA GLU A 109 -2.44 -19.56 -8.00
C GLU A 109 -3.28 -19.85 -9.25
N GLU A 110 -4.17 -18.94 -9.66
CA GLU A 110 -4.91 -19.01 -10.92
C GLU A 110 -3.99 -18.83 -12.13
N ASP A 111 -3.11 -17.82 -12.09
CA ASP A 111 -2.12 -17.55 -13.13
C ASP A 111 -1.15 -18.72 -13.31
N ALA A 112 -0.65 -19.28 -12.20
CA ALA A 112 0.22 -20.45 -12.21
C ALA A 112 -0.46 -21.69 -12.80
N ARG A 113 -1.73 -21.93 -12.46
CA ARG A 113 -2.54 -23.02 -13.06
C ARG A 113 -2.77 -22.81 -14.55
N PHE A 114 -3.08 -21.58 -14.96
CA PHE A 114 -3.22 -21.23 -16.37
C PHE A 114 -1.90 -21.46 -17.12
N ALA A 115 -0.77 -21.07 -16.52
CA ALA A 115 0.54 -21.25 -17.09
C ALA A 115 0.90 -22.73 -17.25
N ALA A 116 0.65 -23.55 -16.23
CA ALA A 116 0.88 -25.00 -16.28
C ALA A 116 0.03 -25.69 -17.36
N ALA A 117 -1.22 -25.25 -17.55
CA ALA A 117 -2.12 -25.78 -18.59
C ALA A 117 -1.70 -25.42 -20.03
N HIS A 118 -0.83 -24.42 -20.20
CA HIS A 118 -0.37 -23.91 -21.49
C HIS A 118 1.17 -23.92 -21.61
N ALA A 119 1.83 -24.82 -20.89
CA ALA A 119 3.30 -24.88 -20.81
C ALA A 119 3.99 -25.12 -22.19
N ASP A 120 3.23 -25.47 -23.22
CA ASP A 120 3.68 -25.63 -24.60
C ASP A 120 3.82 -24.29 -25.36
N ARG A 121 3.35 -23.18 -24.81
CA ARG A 121 3.41 -21.85 -25.44
C ARG A 121 4.57 -21.01 -24.89
N GLU A 122 5.26 -20.31 -25.77
CA GLU A 122 6.29 -19.35 -25.38
C GLU A 122 5.67 -18.09 -24.75
N GLY A 123 6.38 -17.50 -23.78
CA GLY A 123 5.98 -16.25 -23.11
C GLY A 123 4.92 -16.41 -22.04
N ILE A 124 4.65 -17.63 -21.58
CA ILE A 124 3.76 -17.92 -20.47
C ILE A 124 4.54 -17.86 -19.15
N GLY A 125 3.95 -17.22 -18.14
CA GLY A 125 4.56 -16.96 -16.84
C GLY A 125 4.94 -18.22 -16.04
N PRO A 126 5.42 -18.06 -14.80
CA PRO A 126 5.82 -19.19 -13.97
C PRO A 126 4.65 -20.14 -13.68
N THR A 127 4.94 -21.45 -13.66
CA THR A 127 3.95 -22.51 -13.37
C THR A 127 3.69 -22.71 -11.88
N ASP A 128 4.52 -22.12 -11.03
CA ASP A 128 4.32 -22.06 -9.58
C ASP A 128 4.01 -20.61 -9.18
N PRO A 129 3.11 -20.38 -8.22
CA PRO A 129 2.85 -19.05 -7.70
C PRO A 129 4.04 -18.58 -6.83
N LEU A 130 4.28 -17.26 -6.74
CA LEU A 130 5.32 -16.73 -5.84
C LEU A 130 4.98 -17.05 -4.37
N TYR A 131 3.69 -16.94 -4.05
CA TYR A 131 3.06 -17.39 -2.81
C TYR A 131 1.57 -17.72 -3.05
N THR A 132 1.00 -18.51 -2.16
CA THR A 132 -0.40 -18.95 -2.18
C THR A 132 -1.32 -18.09 -1.31
N GLU A 133 -2.63 -18.22 -1.48
CA GLU A 133 -3.61 -17.64 -0.55
C GLU A 133 -3.33 -18.05 0.91
N GLU A 134 -2.95 -19.32 1.13
CA GLU A 134 -2.63 -19.84 2.46
C GLU A 134 -1.36 -19.20 3.03
N ASP A 135 -0.34 -18.95 2.21
CA ASP A 135 0.85 -18.21 2.65
C ASP A 135 0.50 -16.79 3.11
N ALA A 136 -0.42 -16.13 2.39
CA ALA A 136 -0.92 -14.82 2.77
C ALA A 136 -1.66 -14.86 4.11
N ARG A 137 -2.55 -15.83 4.31
CA ARG A 137 -3.25 -16.02 5.60
C ARG A 137 -2.28 -16.23 6.76
N ARG A 138 -1.20 -16.99 6.56
CA ARG A 138 -0.16 -17.17 7.58
C ARG A 138 0.61 -15.88 7.88
N ALA A 139 0.86 -15.04 6.87
CA ALA A 139 1.51 -13.75 7.06
C ALA A 139 0.70 -12.80 7.94
N LEU A 140 -0.64 -12.81 7.81
CA LEU A 140 -1.53 -11.95 8.60
C LEU A 140 -1.40 -12.19 10.11
N ALA A 141 -1.05 -13.40 10.56
CA ALA A 141 -0.85 -13.71 11.98
C ALA A 141 0.34 -12.95 12.61
N ARG A 142 1.23 -12.37 11.79
CA ARG A 142 2.38 -11.57 12.24
C ARG A 142 2.04 -10.10 12.44
N LEU A 143 0.88 -9.65 11.96
CA LEU A 143 0.48 -8.24 12.08
C LEU A 143 0.38 -7.83 13.55
N ARG A 144 0.88 -6.63 13.83
CA ARG A 144 0.80 -5.91 15.10
C ARG A 144 0.27 -4.51 14.80
N PRO A 145 -1.07 -4.37 14.72
CA PRO A 145 -1.68 -3.08 14.49
C PRO A 145 -1.33 -2.10 15.62
N ALA A 146 -1.09 -0.85 15.27
CA ALA A 146 -0.86 0.23 16.21
C ALA A 146 -1.68 1.47 15.84
N ALA A 147 -2.09 2.20 16.87
CA ALA A 147 -2.83 3.45 16.70
C ALA A 147 -1.94 4.55 16.10
N ILE A 148 -2.53 5.38 15.24
CA ILE A 148 -1.91 6.60 14.73
C ILE A 148 -1.60 7.56 15.90
N GLY A 149 -0.45 8.21 15.85
CA GLY A 149 0.00 9.22 16.81
C GLY A 149 0.73 8.68 18.05
N ALA A 150 0.56 7.40 18.39
CA ALA A 150 1.22 6.78 19.54
C ALA A 150 2.64 6.30 19.19
N TRP A 151 3.58 6.48 20.12
CA TRP A 151 4.89 5.83 20.05
C TRP A 151 4.78 4.37 20.51
N VAL A 152 5.27 3.46 19.67
CA VAL A 152 5.39 2.03 19.92
C VAL A 152 6.87 1.69 19.99
N VAL A 153 7.30 1.10 21.10
CA VAL A 153 8.66 0.60 21.23
C VAL A 153 8.75 -0.73 20.49
N ILE A 154 9.59 -0.82 19.46
CA ILE A 154 9.90 -2.09 18.79
C ILE A 154 10.87 -2.86 19.68
N ASP A 155 11.95 -2.21 20.10
CA ASP A 155 12.93 -2.71 21.06
C ASP A 155 13.77 -1.56 21.67
N ASP A 156 14.90 -1.89 22.29
CA ASP A 156 15.83 -0.95 22.91
C ASP A 156 16.51 0.02 21.94
N LEU A 157 16.49 -0.25 20.63
CA LEU A 157 17.12 0.59 19.62
C LEU A 157 16.10 1.39 18.81
N VAL A 158 14.90 0.85 18.56
CA VAL A 158 13.93 1.48 17.65
C VAL A 158 12.57 1.67 18.31
N SER A 159 12.02 2.88 18.16
CA SER A 159 10.62 3.20 18.40
C SER A 159 9.97 3.73 17.14
N LEU A 160 8.71 3.41 16.95
CA LEU A 160 7.89 3.72 15.77
C LEU A 160 6.71 4.59 16.16
N ARG A 161 6.34 5.54 15.31
CA ARG A 161 5.05 6.22 15.35
C ARG A 161 4.48 6.32 13.94
N PHE A 162 3.22 5.97 13.80
CA PHE A 162 2.46 6.21 12.58
C PHE A 162 1.82 7.60 12.64
N ARG A 163 1.88 8.32 11.53
CA ARG A 163 1.10 9.54 11.29
C ARG A 163 0.26 9.35 10.06
N ARG A 164 -0.87 10.02 9.98
CA ARG A 164 -1.76 9.92 8.82
C ARG A 164 -1.06 10.34 7.52
N ALA A 165 -1.10 9.50 6.48
CA ALA A 165 -0.61 9.85 5.14
C ALA A 165 -1.72 10.31 4.19
N GLY A 166 -2.98 9.95 4.44
CA GLY A 166 -4.12 10.42 3.65
C GLY A 166 -4.24 9.81 2.23
N HIS A 167 -3.45 8.79 1.91
CA HIS A 167 -3.44 8.14 0.59
C HIS A 167 -4.60 7.16 0.40
N ILE A 168 -4.67 6.16 1.28
CA ILE A 168 -5.79 5.22 1.41
C ILE A 168 -6.14 5.05 2.89
N LEU A 169 -7.25 4.37 3.19
CA LEU A 169 -7.61 4.02 4.57
C LEU A 169 -6.45 3.37 5.32
N GLY A 170 -6.18 3.86 6.53
CA GLY A 170 -5.06 3.41 7.35
C GLY A 170 -3.66 3.80 6.85
N SER A 171 -3.49 4.42 5.68
CA SER A 171 -2.16 4.80 5.19
C SER A 171 -1.45 5.75 6.16
N ALA A 172 -0.15 5.50 6.37
CA ALA A 172 0.64 6.22 7.33
C ALA A 172 2.04 6.59 6.88
N ILE A 173 2.44 7.81 7.25
CA ILE A 173 3.83 8.22 7.34
C ILE A 173 4.44 7.47 8.53
N VAL A 174 5.60 6.86 8.32
CA VAL A 174 6.32 6.06 9.31
C VAL A 174 7.44 6.91 9.89
N GLU A 175 7.34 7.24 11.18
CA GLU A 175 8.43 7.90 11.92
C GLU A 175 9.14 6.90 12.81
N LEU A 176 10.46 6.80 12.66
CA LEU A 176 11.32 5.97 13.48
C LEU A 176 12.26 6.84 14.31
N ARG A 177 12.34 6.56 15.61
CA ARG A 177 13.43 7.00 16.48
C ARG A 177 14.40 5.85 16.63
N VAL A 178 15.64 6.06 16.23
CA VAL A 178 16.68 5.03 16.14
C VAL A 178 17.88 5.45 16.98
N ASP A 179 18.26 4.65 17.98
CA ASP A 179 19.52 4.84 18.68
C ASP A 179 20.68 4.29 17.84
N THR A 180 21.49 5.19 17.31
CA THR A 180 22.63 4.86 16.43
C THR A 180 23.94 4.60 17.19
N GLY A 181 23.93 4.70 18.52
CA GLY A 181 25.14 4.70 19.35
C GLY A 181 25.90 6.03 19.37
N ASN A 182 25.63 6.94 18.43
CA ASN A 182 26.09 8.32 18.42
C ASN A 182 24.99 9.31 18.85
N GLY A 183 23.86 8.78 19.34
CA GLY A 183 22.66 9.52 19.70
C GLY A 183 21.43 9.07 18.91
N PRO A 184 20.23 9.47 19.36
CA PRO A 184 18.99 9.16 18.66
C PRO A 184 18.89 9.96 17.36
N GLN A 185 18.48 9.29 16.28
CA GLN A 185 18.11 9.91 15.01
C GLN A 185 16.65 9.65 14.67
N THR A 186 16.03 10.60 14.00
CA THR A 186 14.66 10.52 13.50
C THR A 186 14.67 10.27 11.99
N LEU A 187 14.23 9.07 11.59
CA LEU A 187 14.05 8.70 10.19
C LEU A 187 12.57 8.74 9.87
N VAL A 188 12.19 9.36 8.76
CA VAL A 188 10.80 9.47 8.33
C VAL A 188 10.65 8.91 6.93
N PHE A 189 9.71 8.00 6.76
CA PHE A 189 9.32 7.44 5.46
C PHE A 189 7.89 7.89 5.18
N SER A 190 7.68 8.59 4.07
CA SER A 190 6.34 9.11 3.74
C SER A 190 5.34 8.00 3.45
N GLY A 191 5.80 6.83 2.96
CA GLY A 191 4.95 5.95 2.17
C GLY A 191 4.44 6.71 0.95
N ASP A 192 3.27 6.33 0.46
CA ASP A 192 2.53 7.14 -0.51
C ASP A 192 1.72 8.21 0.21
N LEU A 193 1.75 9.44 -0.32
CA LEU A 193 1.05 10.57 0.28
C LEU A 193 -0.26 10.88 -0.43
N GLY A 194 -1.29 11.08 0.37
CA GLY A 194 -2.53 11.70 -0.07
C GLY A 194 -2.31 13.14 -0.49
N GLY A 195 -3.22 13.63 -1.34
CA GLY A 195 -3.33 15.07 -1.55
C GLY A 195 -4.06 15.74 -0.40
N TYR A 196 -3.85 17.05 -0.26
CA TYR A 196 -4.65 17.87 0.65
C TYR A 196 -6.06 18.11 0.11
N GLN A 197 -6.99 18.36 1.02
CA GLN A 197 -8.39 18.72 0.76
C GLN A 197 -9.09 17.71 -0.14
N ARG A 198 -8.84 16.42 0.10
CA ARG A 198 -9.54 15.33 -0.58
C ARG A 198 -10.93 15.15 0.02
N ASP A 199 -11.86 14.74 -0.84
CA ASP A 199 -13.26 14.57 -0.45
C ASP A 199 -13.46 13.36 0.45
N VAL A 200 -12.78 12.25 0.14
CA VAL A 200 -12.88 11.00 0.90
C VAL A 200 -11.89 10.97 2.05
N MET A 201 -10.59 11.06 1.76
CA MET A 201 -9.54 10.88 2.77
C MET A 201 -9.23 12.17 3.53
N ARG A 202 -8.87 12.04 4.81
CA ARG A 202 -8.32 13.14 5.60
C ARG A 202 -6.92 13.51 5.13
N ASP A 203 -6.57 14.78 5.29
CA ASP A 203 -5.28 15.32 4.91
C ASP A 203 -4.11 14.60 5.63
N PRO A 204 -2.94 14.52 4.98
CA PRO A 204 -1.73 14.04 5.64
C PRO A 204 -1.39 14.89 6.87
N GLU A 205 -0.91 14.24 7.94
CA GLU A 205 -0.44 14.92 9.14
C GLU A 205 0.95 15.55 8.92
N THR A 206 1.18 16.70 9.55
CA THR A 206 2.48 17.37 9.51
C THR A 206 3.54 16.62 10.33
N VAL A 207 4.70 16.43 9.71
CA VAL A 207 5.94 15.98 10.36
C VAL A 207 6.81 17.21 10.63
N GLU A 208 7.06 17.51 11.91
CA GLU A 208 7.76 18.74 12.32
C GLU A 208 9.26 18.72 12.01
N ALA A 209 9.90 17.55 12.11
CA ALA A 209 11.35 17.40 11.93
C ALA A 209 11.72 15.96 11.59
N ALA A 210 12.79 15.82 10.81
CA ALA A 210 13.44 14.55 10.49
C ALA A 210 14.95 14.80 10.28
N ASP A 211 15.79 13.87 10.74
CA ASP A 211 17.22 13.85 10.39
C ASP A 211 17.42 13.24 9.00
N VAL A 212 16.58 12.26 8.65
CA VAL A 212 16.50 11.65 7.32
C VAL A 212 15.04 11.57 6.90
N LEU A 213 14.72 12.13 5.72
CA LEU A 213 13.41 12.04 5.10
C LEU A 213 13.51 11.23 3.80
N VAL A 214 12.83 10.09 3.75
CA VAL A 214 12.59 9.29 2.56
C VAL A 214 11.18 9.60 2.08
N VAL A 215 11.08 10.30 0.95
CA VAL A 215 9.81 10.75 0.38
C VAL A 215 9.55 10.08 -0.96
N GLU A 216 8.31 9.70 -1.20
CA GLU A 216 7.89 9.24 -2.52
C GLU A 216 8.07 10.34 -3.59
N SER A 217 8.08 9.92 -4.86
CA SER A 217 8.29 10.85 -5.97
C SER A 217 7.42 10.48 -7.18
N THR A 218 6.24 9.89 -6.96
CA THR A 218 5.38 9.35 -8.04
C THR A 218 5.03 10.41 -9.08
N TYR A 219 4.81 11.64 -8.61
CA TYR A 219 4.50 12.81 -9.44
C TYR A 219 5.54 13.93 -9.28
N GLY A 220 6.78 13.60 -8.93
CA GLY A 220 7.84 14.59 -8.67
C GLY A 220 8.18 15.49 -9.86
N ASP A 221 7.74 15.14 -11.07
CA ASP A 221 7.96 15.89 -12.32
C ASP A 221 6.81 16.82 -12.72
N ARG A 222 5.68 16.83 -12.00
CA ARG A 222 4.47 17.56 -12.42
C ARG A 222 3.62 18.06 -11.26
N THR A 223 2.86 19.12 -11.51
CA THR A 223 1.81 19.58 -10.60
C THR A 223 0.48 18.94 -10.98
N GLN A 224 -0.30 18.52 -9.99
CA GLN A 224 -1.67 18.06 -10.21
C GLN A 224 -2.66 19.20 -9.94
N ASP A 225 -3.28 19.72 -11.00
CA ASP A 225 -4.45 20.59 -10.87
C ASP A 225 -5.72 19.74 -10.86
N ARG A 226 -6.57 19.93 -9.85
CA ARG A 226 -7.85 19.21 -9.68
C ARG A 226 -9.04 20.16 -9.65
N SER A 227 -8.84 21.44 -9.89
CA SER A 227 -9.90 22.47 -9.85
C SER A 227 -11.07 22.14 -10.78
N HIS A 228 -10.79 21.55 -11.94
CA HIS A 228 -11.78 21.20 -12.96
C HIS A 228 -12.22 19.72 -12.95
N LEU A 229 -11.75 18.91 -12.00
CA LEU A 229 -11.99 17.45 -12.00
C LEU A 229 -13.48 17.08 -12.11
N ARG A 230 -14.34 17.76 -11.33
CA ARG A 230 -15.79 17.51 -11.34
C ARG A 230 -16.45 17.92 -12.66
N GLU A 231 -15.94 18.98 -13.29
CA GLU A 231 -16.44 19.46 -14.59
C GLU A 231 -16.05 18.51 -15.72
N GLU A 232 -14.79 18.08 -15.74
CA GLU A 232 -14.27 17.12 -16.71
C GLU A 232 -14.98 15.76 -16.61
N LEU A 233 -15.13 15.23 -15.40
CA LEU A 233 -15.83 13.96 -15.18
C LEU A 233 -17.30 14.06 -15.61
N ALA A 234 -18.00 15.13 -15.24
CA ALA A 234 -19.39 15.34 -15.64
C ALA A 234 -19.56 15.41 -17.16
N ALA A 235 -18.63 16.10 -17.86
CA ALA A 235 -18.65 16.19 -19.31
C ALA A 235 -18.48 14.81 -19.98
N ILE A 236 -17.53 14.00 -19.49
CA ILE A 236 -17.29 12.64 -20.01
C ILE A 236 -18.51 11.74 -19.80
N VAL A 237 -19.13 11.80 -18.62
CA VAL A 237 -20.34 11.02 -18.31
C VAL A 237 -21.50 11.44 -19.21
N HIS A 238 -21.74 12.76 -19.35
CA HIS A 238 -22.81 13.28 -20.21
C HIS A 238 -22.64 12.87 -21.67
N GLU A 239 -21.45 13.07 -22.23
CA GLU A 239 -21.18 12.75 -23.62
C GLU A 239 -21.39 11.25 -23.88
N THR A 240 -20.98 10.40 -22.93
CA THR A 240 -21.15 8.96 -23.01
C THR A 240 -22.61 8.54 -22.88
N ALA A 241 -23.35 9.10 -21.94
CA ALA A 241 -24.76 8.81 -21.73
C ALA A 241 -25.63 9.30 -22.90
N ALA A 242 -25.35 10.48 -23.46
CA ALA A 242 -26.10 11.07 -24.56
C ALA A 242 -26.08 10.22 -25.85
N ARG A 243 -25.01 9.44 -26.05
CA ARG A 243 -24.88 8.49 -27.16
C ARG A 243 -25.33 7.06 -26.82
N GLY A 244 -25.86 6.82 -25.61
CA GLY A 244 -26.26 5.49 -25.13
C GLY A 244 -25.08 4.53 -24.90
N GLY A 245 -23.88 5.07 -24.63
CA GLY A 245 -22.67 4.28 -24.41
C GLY A 245 -22.48 3.81 -22.96
N VAL A 246 -21.50 2.92 -22.77
CA VAL A 246 -21.06 2.45 -21.45
C VAL A 246 -19.72 3.10 -21.10
N LEU A 247 -19.60 3.66 -19.89
CA LEU A 247 -18.36 4.19 -19.36
C LEU A 247 -17.66 3.11 -18.51
N VAL A 248 -16.49 2.67 -18.95
CA VAL A 248 -15.66 1.69 -18.23
C VAL A 248 -14.49 2.42 -17.59
N ILE A 249 -14.33 2.29 -16.27
CA ILE A 249 -13.26 2.95 -15.51
C ILE A 249 -12.43 1.87 -14.79
N PRO A 250 -11.20 1.56 -15.26
CA PRO A 250 -10.31 0.69 -14.51
C PRO A 250 -9.78 1.42 -13.28
N ALA A 251 -9.92 0.80 -12.11
CA ALA A 251 -9.45 1.36 -10.85
C ALA A 251 -9.02 0.25 -9.90
N PHE A 252 -8.09 0.56 -9.00
CA PHE A 252 -7.80 -0.33 -7.87
C PHE A 252 -9.03 -0.43 -6.98
N ALA A 253 -9.30 -1.64 -6.47
CA ALA A 253 -10.45 -1.94 -5.61
C ALA A 253 -10.44 -1.13 -4.30
N VAL A 254 -9.26 -0.70 -3.86
CA VAL A 254 -9.06 0.10 -2.64
C VAL A 254 -8.45 1.46 -2.99
N GLY A 255 -9.03 2.53 -2.46
CA GLY A 255 -8.63 3.91 -2.70
C GLY A 255 -9.42 4.52 -3.87
N ARG A 256 -8.93 4.32 -5.09
CA ARG A 256 -9.46 5.05 -6.27
C ARG A 256 -10.92 4.72 -6.60
N THR A 257 -11.35 3.48 -6.39
CA THR A 257 -12.76 3.10 -6.59
C THR A 257 -13.67 3.90 -5.66
N GLN A 258 -13.33 4.03 -4.37
CA GLN A 258 -14.13 4.80 -3.40
C GLN A 258 -14.20 6.29 -3.76
N ASP A 259 -13.09 6.90 -4.20
CA ASP A 259 -13.06 8.28 -4.70
C ASP A 259 -14.02 8.49 -5.88
N ILE A 260 -14.01 7.59 -6.86
CA ILE A 260 -14.84 7.69 -8.06
C ILE A 260 -16.33 7.53 -7.71
N LEU A 261 -16.67 6.53 -6.89
CA LEU A 261 -18.04 6.31 -6.45
C LEU A 261 -18.60 7.53 -5.72
N TYR A 262 -17.80 8.14 -4.84
CA TYR A 262 -18.17 9.37 -4.14
C TYR A 262 -18.41 10.53 -5.11
N LEU A 263 -17.48 10.77 -6.05
CA LEU A 263 -17.61 11.84 -7.04
C LEU A 263 -18.82 11.67 -7.95
N LEU A 264 -19.11 10.44 -8.40
CA LEU A 264 -20.28 10.15 -9.21
C LEU A 264 -21.56 10.46 -8.43
N ARG A 265 -21.66 10.01 -7.17
CA ARG A 265 -22.80 10.30 -6.30
C ARG A 265 -23.03 11.79 -6.11
N GLU A 266 -21.97 12.56 -5.80
CA GLU A 266 -22.08 14.01 -5.66
C GLU A 266 -22.58 14.71 -6.94
N LEU A 267 -22.11 14.26 -8.11
CA LEU A 267 -22.53 14.82 -9.38
C LEU A 267 -24.00 14.47 -9.70
N GLU A 268 -24.45 13.26 -9.36
CA GLU A 268 -25.87 12.86 -9.48
C GLU A 268 -26.76 13.71 -8.56
N ASP A 269 -26.38 13.85 -7.29
CA ASP A 269 -27.13 14.63 -6.29
C ASP A 269 -27.25 16.11 -6.68
N ALA A 270 -26.19 16.67 -7.28
CA ALA A 270 -26.18 18.03 -7.79
C ALA A 270 -26.94 18.18 -9.12
N GLY A 271 -27.51 17.10 -9.69
CA GLY A 271 -28.16 17.11 -11.01
C GLY A 271 -27.20 17.43 -12.16
N ARG A 272 -25.89 17.29 -11.92
CA ARG A 272 -24.84 17.61 -12.90
C ARG A 272 -24.59 16.49 -13.87
N ILE A 273 -25.01 15.26 -13.56
CA ILE A 273 -25.06 14.10 -14.47
C ILE A 273 -26.43 13.41 -14.30
N PRO A 274 -26.93 12.67 -15.31
CA PRO A 274 -28.10 11.84 -15.11
C PRO A 274 -27.83 10.74 -14.07
N ALA A 275 -28.86 10.29 -13.36
CA ALA A 275 -28.78 9.11 -12.52
C ALA A 275 -28.57 7.87 -13.41
N LEU A 276 -27.46 7.16 -13.23
CA LEU A 276 -27.08 6.02 -14.05
C LEU A 276 -26.89 4.78 -13.17
N PRO A 277 -27.15 3.57 -13.69
CA PRO A 277 -26.78 2.36 -12.98
C PRO A 277 -25.25 2.25 -12.92
N VAL A 278 -24.70 2.25 -11.69
CA VAL A 278 -23.27 2.07 -11.44
C VAL A 278 -23.03 0.64 -10.95
N PHE A 279 -22.11 -0.06 -11.61
CA PHE A 279 -21.71 -1.43 -11.25
C PHE A 279 -20.25 -1.44 -10.80
N VAL A 280 -19.98 -2.09 -9.67
CA VAL A 280 -18.63 -2.33 -9.16
C VAL A 280 -18.34 -3.82 -9.32
N ASP A 281 -17.51 -4.17 -10.30
CA ASP A 281 -17.18 -5.56 -10.61
C ASP A 281 -15.97 -6.05 -9.79
N SER A 282 -16.11 -5.97 -8.46
CA SER A 282 -15.08 -6.42 -7.53
C SER A 282 -15.69 -6.70 -6.16
N PRO A 283 -15.82 -7.98 -5.75
CA PRO A 283 -16.18 -8.32 -4.38
C PRO A 283 -15.25 -7.66 -3.35
N MET A 284 -13.95 -7.58 -3.67
CA MET A 284 -12.96 -6.87 -2.86
C MET A 284 -13.29 -5.39 -2.65
N ALA A 285 -13.77 -4.68 -3.68
CA ALA A 285 -14.13 -3.28 -3.54
C ALA A 285 -15.34 -3.10 -2.61
N THR A 286 -16.29 -4.03 -2.63
CA THR A 286 -17.42 -4.07 -1.68
C THR A 286 -16.93 -4.29 -0.26
N ASP A 287 -16.13 -5.34 -0.04
CA ASP A 287 -15.57 -5.66 1.29
C ASP A 287 -14.70 -4.51 1.83
N ALA A 288 -13.90 -3.88 0.96
CA ALA A 288 -13.11 -2.71 1.33
C ALA A 288 -14.00 -1.53 1.71
N THR A 289 -15.11 -1.31 1.01
CA THR A 289 -16.06 -0.22 1.32
C THR A 289 -16.69 -0.42 2.71
N GLU A 290 -16.99 -1.66 3.10
CA GLU A 290 -17.47 -1.96 4.46
C GLU A 290 -16.42 -1.57 5.53
N ILE A 291 -15.13 -1.79 5.26
CA ILE A 291 -14.05 -1.36 6.18
C ILE A 291 -14.00 0.17 6.28
N TYR A 292 -14.16 0.90 5.16
CA TYR A 292 -14.25 2.37 5.21
C TYR A 292 -15.39 2.81 6.14
N CYS A 293 -16.56 2.17 6.06
CA CYS A 293 -17.70 2.45 6.95
C CYS A 293 -17.43 2.15 8.44
N LEU A 294 -16.41 1.37 8.79
CA LEU A 294 -16.05 1.09 10.19
C LEU A 294 -14.95 2.03 10.73
N HIS A 295 -14.20 2.72 9.85
CA HIS A 295 -12.99 3.48 10.20
C HIS A 295 -13.11 4.99 9.92
N HIS A 296 -14.13 5.63 10.50
CA HIS A 296 -14.41 7.07 10.32
C HIS A 296 -13.32 8.03 10.78
N ALA A 297 -12.40 7.58 11.64
CA ALA A 297 -11.27 8.39 12.06
C ALA A 297 -10.35 8.74 10.88
N ASP A 298 -10.40 7.97 9.79
CA ASP A 298 -9.46 8.09 8.68
C ASP A 298 -9.96 8.87 7.46
N HIS A 299 -11.26 9.15 7.40
CA HIS A 299 -11.91 9.76 6.23
C HIS A 299 -12.86 10.90 6.63
N ASN A 300 -13.38 11.61 5.63
CA ASN A 300 -14.27 12.77 5.75
C ASN A 300 -15.75 12.44 5.45
N LEU A 301 -16.05 11.22 4.97
CA LEU A 301 -17.41 10.79 4.66
C LEU A 301 -18.36 10.90 5.87
N ARG A 302 -19.55 11.45 5.65
CA ARG A 302 -20.67 11.44 6.61
C ARG A 302 -21.54 10.22 6.32
N VAL A 303 -21.90 9.46 7.35
CA VAL A 303 -22.51 8.11 7.26
C VAL A 303 -24.01 8.13 6.95
N ASP A 304 -24.46 9.10 6.16
CA ASP A 304 -25.83 9.10 5.62
C ASP A 304 -25.81 8.55 4.17
N LEU A 305 -25.02 7.48 3.93
CA LEU A 305 -24.96 6.72 2.68
C LEU A 305 -25.92 5.53 2.71
#